data_AF-A0A2S7Q7R4-F1
#
_entry.id   AF-A0A2S7Q7R4-F1
#
_cell.length_a   1.000
_cell.length_b   1.000
_cell.length_c   1.000
_cell.angle_alpha   90.00
_cell.angle_beta   90.00
_cell.angle_gamma   90.00
#
_symmetry.space_group_name_H-M   'P 1'
#
loop_
_entity.id
_entity.type
_entity.pdbx_description
1 polymer ?
#
loop_
_entity_poly.entity_id
_entity_poly.type
_entity_poly.pdbx_seq_one_letter_code
_entity_poly.pdbx_strand_id
1 'polypeptide(L)' 'MANGYALIEYPTLDEARAAIDGAHNTKLLDQTIEVDFAFVRPPPGAKGGRGGGRAPAKGRARSRTRSPSGRDGGD' A
#
# COMPACT_ATOMS: atom_id res chain seq x y z
N MET A 1 3.25 21.67 10.90
CA MET A 1 3.21 20.77 12.07
C MET A 1 3.78 19.44 11.61
N ALA A 2 4.85 18.95 12.24
CA ALA A 2 5.37 17.61 11.93
C ALA A 2 4.36 16.58 12.42
N ASN A 3 4.10 15.55 11.62
CA ASN A 3 3.25 14.46 12.08
C ASN A 3 4.02 13.69 13.16
N GLY A 4 3.38 13.40 14.30
CA GLY A 4 4.00 12.76 15.48
C GLY A 4 4.32 11.28 15.31
N TYR A 5 4.80 10.86 14.13
CA TYR A 5 5.19 9.48 13.83
C TYR A 5 6.48 9.45 13.00
N ALA A 6 7.21 8.35 13.12
CA ALA A 6 8.37 8.04 12.31
C ALA A 6 8.28 6.59 11.80
N LEU A 7 8.88 6.31 10.65
CA LEU A 7 9.08 4.97 10.13
C LEU A 7 10.57 4.65 10.22
N ILE A 8 10.90 3.55 10.89
CA ILE A 8 12.28 3.06 11.05
C ILE A 8 12.35 1.70 10.37
N GLU A 9 13.34 1.54 9.49
CA GLU A 9 13.59 0.28 8.79
C GLU A 9 14.79 -0.43 9.44
N TYR A 10 14.61 -1.72 9.73
CA TYR A 10 15.68 -2.60 10.18
C TYR A 10 15.97 -3.65 9.10
N PRO A 11 17.24 -4.00 8.85
CA PRO A 11 17.60 -5.05 7.91
C PRO A 11 17.02 -6.41 8.27
N THR A 12 16.85 -6.69 9.55
CA THR A 12 16.35 -7.98 10.03
C THR A 12 15.11 -7.85 10.91
N LEU A 13 14.31 -8.91 10.91
CA LEU A 13 13.10 -9.00 11.73
C LEU A 13 13.43 -9.09 13.23
N ASP A 14 14.55 -9.71 13.59
CA ASP A 14 14.97 -9.84 14.98
C ASP A 14 15.36 -8.49 15.58
N GLU A 15 16.05 -7.64 14.82
CA GLU A 15 16.34 -6.25 15.23
C GLU A 15 15.06 -5.43 15.40
N ALA A 16 14.11 -5.55 14.45
CA ALA A 16 12.83 -4.86 14.55
C ALA A 16 12.02 -5.29 15.79
N ARG A 17 12.02 -6.60 16.10
CA ARG A 17 11.37 -7.12 17.32
C ARG A 17 12.03 -6.62 18.59
N ALA A 18 13.36 -6.67 18.66
CA ALA A 18 14.10 -6.16 19.80
C ALA A 18 13.83 -4.66 20.04
N ALA A 19 13.68 -3.88 18.98
CA ALA A 19 13.31 -2.46 19.08
C ALA A 19 11.88 -2.27 19.61
N ILE A 20 10.90 -3.05 19.12
CA ILE A 20 9.52 -3.01 19.64
C ILE A 20 9.51 -3.40 21.13
N ASP A 21 10.10 -4.54 21.49
CA ASP A 21 10.12 -5.04 22.87
C ASP A 21 10.83 -4.08 23.85
N GLY A 22 11.88 -3.40 23.37
CA GLY A 22 12.68 -2.48 24.19
C GLY A 22 12.14 -1.05 24.29
N ALA A 23 11.34 -0.59 23.33
CA ALA A 23 10.94 0.82 23.22
C ALA A 23 9.43 1.06 23.33
N HIS A 24 8.59 0.05 23.09
CA HIS A 24 7.14 0.18 23.22
C HIS A 24 6.76 0.54 24.66
N ASN A 25 5.88 1.54 24.83
CA ASN A 25 5.47 2.07 26.14
C ASN A 25 6.61 2.68 26.99
N THR A 26 7.74 3.03 26.37
CA THR A 26 8.83 3.75 27.06
C THR A 26 8.68 5.27 26.92
N LYS A 27 9.39 6.02 27.77
CA LYS A 27 9.42 7.48 27.71
C LYS A 27 10.54 7.97 26.79
N LEU A 28 10.19 8.80 25.82
CA LEU A 28 11.11 9.58 24.99
C LEU A 28 10.75 11.06 25.10
N LEU A 29 11.65 11.88 25.63
CA LEU A 29 11.41 13.31 25.87
C LEU A 29 10.11 13.56 26.68
N ASP A 30 9.93 12.77 27.75
CA ASP A 30 8.75 12.76 28.63
C ASP A 30 7.42 12.37 27.99
N GLN A 31 7.43 11.95 26.72
CA GLN A 31 6.26 11.40 26.04
C GLN A 31 6.35 9.88 25.99
N THR A 32 5.25 9.19 26.30
CA THR A 32 5.18 7.75 26.11
C THR A 32 5.00 7.47 24.63
N ILE A 33 5.85 6.62 24.06
CA ILE A 33 5.83 6.28 22.64
C ILE A 33 5.25 4.89 22.40
N GLU A 34 4.52 4.78 21.30
CA GLU A 34 4.00 3.52 20.77
C GLU A 34 4.90 3.06 19.63
N VAL A 35 5.39 1.83 19.71
CA VAL A 35 6.24 1.21 18.69
C VAL A 35 5.59 -0.10 18.26
N ASP A 36 5.36 -0.29 16.96
CA ASP A 36 4.74 -1.47 16.36
C ASP A 36 5.18 -1.61 14.88
N PHE A 37 4.85 -2.72 14.23
CA PHE A 37 5.08 -2.94 12.81
C PHE A 37 4.21 -2.01 11.96
N ALA A 38 4.84 -1.29 11.04
CA ALA A 38 4.16 -0.39 10.11
C ALA A 38 3.22 -1.13 9.12
N PHE A 39 3.52 -2.40 8.81
CA PHE A 39 2.75 -3.22 7.88
C PHE A 39 2.48 -4.59 8.49
N VAL A 40 1.20 -4.96 8.54
CA VAL A 40 0.74 -6.29 8.93
C VAL A 40 0.17 -7.02 7.73
N ARG A 41 0.26 -8.35 7.73
CA ARG A 41 -0.47 -9.15 6.74
C ARG A 41 -1.96 -8.95 6.98
N PRO A 42 -2.75 -8.63 5.94
CA PRO A 42 -4.20 -8.60 6.06
C PRO A 42 -4.72 -9.92 6.64
N PRO A 43 -5.77 -9.90 7.46
CA PRO A 43 -6.39 -11.11 7.96
C PRO A 43 -6.72 -12.07 6.81
N PRO A 44 -6.55 -13.39 6.99
CA PRO A 44 -6.93 -14.35 5.97
C PRO A 44 -8.43 -14.19 5.63
N GLY A 45 -8.74 -13.89 4.37
CA GLY A 45 -10.11 -13.62 3.90
C GLY A 45 -10.47 -12.14 3.75
N ALA A 46 -9.62 -11.21 4.20
CA ALA A 46 -9.79 -9.78 3.92
C ALA A 46 -9.50 -9.49 2.44
N LYS A 47 -10.52 -9.65 1.59
CA LYS A 47 -10.48 -9.23 0.18
C LYS A 47 -10.36 -7.70 0.12
N GLY A 48 -9.14 -7.19 -0.07
CA GLY A 48 -8.87 -5.85 -0.60
C GLY A 48 -9.49 -4.68 0.18
N GLY A 49 -9.03 -4.46 1.41
CA GLY A 49 -9.45 -3.33 2.23
C GLY A 49 -8.44 -2.18 2.29
N ARG A 50 -7.96 -1.69 1.14
CA ARG A 50 -7.29 -0.38 0.89
C ARG A 50 -6.77 -0.37 -0.55
N GLY A 51 -7.70 -0.26 -1.49
CA GLY A 51 -7.43 -0.33 -2.93
C GLY A 51 -8.71 -0.80 -3.60
N GLY A 52 -9.63 0.13 -3.83
CA GLY A 52 -10.96 -0.14 -4.33
C GLY A 52 -10.95 -1.16 -5.46
N GLY A 53 -11.67 -2.26 -5.25
CA GLY A 53 -11.89 -3.27 -6.26
C GLY A 53 -12.51 -2.64 -7.50
N ARG A 54 -11.70 -2.41 -8.53
CA ARG A 54 -12.17 -2.56 -9.89
C ARG A 54 -12.01 -4.04 -10.21
N ALA A 55 -13.10 -4.80 -10.05
CA ALA A 55 -13.22 -6.08 -10.71
C ALA A 55 -12.79 -5.92 -12.18
N PRO A 56 -12.05 -6.87 -12.78
CA PRO A 56 -11.87 -6.84 -14.22
C PRO A 56 -13.27 -6.91 -14.82
N ALA A 57 -13.73 -5.83 -15.44
CA ALA A 57 -15.04 -5.77 -16.06
C ALA A 57 -15.07 -6.73 -17.25
N LYS A 58 -15.34 -8.00 -16.97
CA LYS A 58 -15.75 -9.01 -17.94
C LYS A 58 -17.06 -8.52 -18.54
N GLY A 59 -16.99 -7.90 -19.72
CA GLY A 59 -18.19 -7.59 -20.51
C GLY A 59 -18.33 -6.17 -21.04
N ARG A 60 -17.28 -5.56 -21.61
CA ARG A 60 -17.46 -4.39 -22.49
C ARG A 60 -16.83 -4.58 -23.87
N ALA A 61 -17.30 -5.62 -24.56
CA ALA A 61 -17.41 -5.57 -26.02
C ALA A 61 -18.46 -4.50 -26.38
N ARG A 62 -18.09 -3.21 -26.34
CA ARG A 62 -18.89 -2.13 -26.93
C ARG A 62 -17.95 -1.17 -27.65
N SER A 63 -17.89 -1.40 -28.96
CA SER A 63 -17.59 -0.43 -30.01
C SER A 63 -16.28 0.36 -29.86
N ARG A 64 -15.17 -0.23 -30.34
CA ARG A 64 -14.10 0.59 -30.93
C ARG A 64 -14.68 1.17 -32.23
N THR A 65 -15.40 2.29 -32.10
CA THR A 65 -15.88 3.05 -33.25
C THR A 65 -14.67 3.50 -34.04
N ARG A 66 -14.57 2.99 -35.27
CA ARG A 66 -13.58 3.42 -36.26
C ARG A 66 -13.72 4.94 -36.42
N SER A 67 -12.68 5.69 -36.05
CA SER A 67 -12.55 7.08 -36.44
C SER A 67 -11.81 7.14 -37.78
N PRO A 68 -12.28 7.90 -38.78
CA PRO A 68 -11.77 7.85 -40.15
C PRO A 68 -10.53 8.72 -40.29
N SER A 69 -9.40 8.15 -40.71
CA SER A 69 -8.23 8.94 -41.12
C SER A 69 -7.37 8.18 -42.11
N GLY A 70 -7.20 8.76 -43.30
CA GLY A 70 -6.09 8.46 -44.21
C GLY A 70 -6.49 7.69 -45.47
N ARG A 71 -6.43 8.38 -46.61
CA ARG A 71 -6.52 7.86 -47.98
C ARG A 71 -5.22 7.16 -48.41
N ASP A 72 -5.29 6.51 -49.58
CA ASP A 72 -4.21 5.96 -50.44
C ASP A 72 -3.56 4.66 -49.94
N GLY A 73 -3.65 3.52 -50.64
CA GLY A 73 -3.18 3.24 -52.02
C GLY A 73 -1.84 2.49 -51.89
N GLY A 74 -1.47 1.41 -52.56
CA GLY A 74 -1.93 0.56 -53.65
C GLY A 74 -0.85 -0.53 -53.85
N ASP A 75 -1.18 -1.58 -54.60
CA ASP A 75 -0.43 -2.83 -54.89
C ASP A 75 -0.40 -3.92 -53.80
#